data_AF-A0AAW9QA03-F1
#
_entry.id   AF-A0AAW9QA03-F1
#
_cell.length_a   1.000
_cell.length_b   1.000
_cell.length_c   1.000
_cell.angle_alpha   90.00
_cell.angle_beta   90.00
_cell.angle_gamma   90.00
#
_symmetry.space_group_name_H-M   'P 1'
#
loop_
_entity.id
_entity.type
_entity.pdbx_description
1 polymer ?
#
loop_
_entity_poly.entity_id
_entity_poly.type
_entity_poly.pdbx_seq_one_letter_code
_entity_poly.pdbx_strand_id
1 'polypeptide(L)'
;MLACALALLPAAAPASTLDRAGLIRLSASVVRVEAARAQGGYSLGSGVVVGPGKVATNCHVTREGRTIHVVRGGQRWPADGQASDPHHDLCVLSVPLLEAPAVPLGDTHALQPGERVSAVGFTGGMGLQHSAGKVVARHRLDSAEVIQSTNWFNSGASGGGLFDGSQRLVGILTFRLRGSHAHYYAASVEWLQPLLDDGALRSVQPLTGSEAPFWEQPLPDQPRFLQAAVYEREQRWEDLDALATAWAEEDTTDAQPWVVRGLAQQELGRWPAAQASLEQALAIEPASRSALLRLGLLHAAQGRIDSARALLLRLQRLHSELAAELGRAIEGR
;
A
#
# COMPACT_ATOMS: atom_id res chain seq x y z
N MET A 1 3.42 37.88 -36.24
CA MET A 1 2.41 36.93 -35.70
C MET A 1 3.05 35.55 -35.65
N LEU A 2 3.62 35.16 -34.51
CA LEU A 2 4.08 33.79 -34.27
C LEU A 2 2.99 33.07 -33.49
N ALA A 3 2.37 32.06 -34.09
CA ALA A 3 1.38 31.21 -33.44
C ALA A 3 2.12 30.15 -32.61
N CYS A 4 2.01 30.25 -31.29
CA CYS A 4 2.44 29.21 -30.35
C CYS A 4 1.46 28.03 -30.45
N ALA A 5 1.91 26.92 -31.03
CA ALA A 5 1.16 25.67 -31.01
C ALA A 5 1.29 25.06 -29.59
N LEU A 6 0.24 25.18 -28.79
CA LEU A 6 0.09 24.39 -27.56
C LEU A 6 -0.06 22.92 -27.96
N ALA A 7 0.98 22.12 -27.73
CA ALA A 7 0.87 20.67 -27.77
C ALA A 7 0.03 20.21 -26.56
N LEU A 8 -1.24 19.88 -26.79
CA LEU A 8 -2.07 19.16 -25.84
C LEU A 8 -1.49 17.75 -25.69
N LEU A 9 -0.84 17.49 -24.54
CA LEU A 9 -0.52 16.13 -24.12
C LEU A 9 -1.85 15.39 -23.92
N PRO A 10 -2.01 14.16 -24.46
CA PRO A 10 -3.22 13.39 -24.25
C PRO A 10 -3.34 13.04 -22.76
N ALA A 11 -4.51 13.32 -22.18
CA ALA A 11 -4.85 12.86 -20.84
C ALA A 11 -4.75 11.32 -20.84
N ALA A 12 -3.97 10.75 -19.91
CA ALA A 12 -3.88 9.31 -19.73
C ALA A 12 -5.30 8.74 -19.52
N ALA A 13 -5.68 7.78 -20.36
CA ALA A 13 -6.95 7.08 -20.19
C ALA A 13 -7.00 6.44 -18.78
N PRO A 14 -8.16 6.43 -18.11
CA PRO A 14 -8.27 5.80 -16.80
C PRO A 14 -7.86 4.33 -16.94
N ALA A 15 -6.81 3.94 -16.22
CA ALA A 15 -6.25 2.61 -16.29
C ALA A 15 -7.36 1.57 -16.03
N SER A 16 -7.64 0.73 -17.03
CA SER A 16 -8.78 -0.17 -17.05
C SER A 16 -8.69 -1.20 -15.93
N THR A 17 -9.84 -1.55 -15.34
CA THR A 17 -9.98 -2.72 -14.45
C THR A 17 -9.34 -3.94 -15.09
N LEU A 18 -8.57 -4.73 -14.34
CA LEU A 18 -7.91 -5.94 -14.85
C LEU A 18 -8.91 -6.84 -15.59
N ASP A 19 -8.72 -6.99 -16.90
CA ASP A 19 -9.57 -7.82 -17.73
C ASP A 19 -9.19 -9.31 -17.62
N ARG A 20 -10.00 -10.19 -18.22
CA ARG A 20 -9.76 -11.64 -18.15
C ARG A 20 -8.41 -12.03 -18.75
N ALA A 21 -8.01 -11.38 -19.85
CA ALA A 21 -6.72 -11.65 -20.49
C ALA A 21 -5.55 -11.23 -19.60
N GLY A 22 -5.65 -10.08 -18.93
CA GLY A 22 -4.68 -9.61 -17.95
C GLY A 22 -4.59 -10.52 -16.75
N LEU A 23 -5.71 -11.00 -16.21
CA LEU A 23 -5.68 -11.98 -15.12
C LEU A 23 -5.02 -13.30 -15.54
N ILE A 24 -5.25 -13.79 -16.77
CA ILE A 24 -4.57 -14.98 -17.29
C ILE A 24 -3.05 -14.75 -17.37
N ARG A 25 -2.62 -13.59 -17.88
CA ARG A 25 -1.18 -13.25 -17.92
C ARG A 25 -0.57 -13.22 -16.52
N LEU A 26 -1.19 -12.50 -15.59
CA LEU A 26 -0.72 -12.43 -14.21
C LEU A 26 -0.75 -13.79 -13.49
N SER A 27 -1.71 -14.65 -13.79
CA SER A 27 -1.79 -16.01 -13.22
C SER A 27 -0.61 -16.90 -13.62
N ALA A 28 0.08 -16.56 -14.71
CA ALA A 28 1.30 -17.25 -15.12
C ALA A 28 2.52 -16.81 -14.29
N SER A 29 2.49 -15.63 -13.67
CA SER A 29 3.60 -15.01 -12.94
C SER A 29 3.39 -14.99 -11.43
N VAL A 30 2.16 -15.11 -10.95
CA VAL A 30 1.84 -15.22 -9.52
C VAL A 30 1.83 -16.70 -9.15
N VAL A 31 2.67 -17.05 -8.19
CA VAL A 31 2.96 -18.43 -7.78
C VAL A 31 2.60 -18.65 -6.32
N ARG A 32 2.50 -19.91 -5.91
CA ARG A 32 2.29 -20.28 -4.51
C ARG A 32 3.64 -20.61 -3.89
N VAL A 33 3.87 -20.17 -2.67
CA VAL A 33 5.11 -20.44 -1.91
C VAL A 33 4.78 -21.38 -0.76
N GLU A 34 5.55 -22.46 -0.65
CA GLU A 34 5.48 -23.44 0.43
C GLU A 34 6.80 -23.49 1.18
N ALA A 35 6.82 -23.11 2.46
CA ALA A 35 8.00 -23.24 3.30
C ALA A 35 7.79 -24.33 4.35
N ALA A 36 8.60 -25.39 4.31
CA ALA A 36 8.52 -26.49 5.26
C ALA A 36 9.11 -26.06 6.62
N ARG A 37 8.31 -26.13 7.68
CA ARG A 37 8.71 -25.69 9.02
C ARG A 37 9.54 -26.74 9.73
N ALA A 38 10.45 -26.30 10.59
CA ALA A 38 11.32 -27.19 11.39
C ALA A 38 10.54 -28.16 12.31
N GLN A 39 9.35 -27.76 12.77
CA GLN A 39 8.51 -28.51 13.71
C GLN A 39 7.44 -29.37 13.00
N GLY A 40 7.49 -29.45 11.66
CA GLY A 40 6.47 -30.10 10.83
C GLY A 40 5.43 -29.11 10.28
N GLY A 41 4.77 -29.51 9.19
CA GLY A 41 3.80 -28.67 8.47
C GLY A 41 4.45 -27.65 7.51
N TYR A 42 3.61 -26.81 6.92
CA TYR A 42 4.00 -25.81 5.93
C TYR A 42 3.48 -24.43 6.30
N SER A 43 4.31 -23.42 6.07
CA SER A 43 3.86 -22.05 5.86
C SER A 43 3.44 -21.92 4.40
N LEU A 44 2.26 -21.36 4.16
CA LEU A 44 1.71 -21.16 2.81
C LEU A 44 1.55 -19.68 2.55
N GLY A 45 2.08 -19.23 1.42
CA GLY A 45 1.94 -17.87 0.93
C GLY A 45 1.91 -17.83 -0.58
N SER A 46 2.12 -16.64 -1.09
CA SER A 46 2.17 -16.31 -2.51
C SER A 46 3.55 -15.75 -2.87
N GLY A 47 3.83 -15.70 -4.16
CA GLY A 47 5.02 -15.05 -4.70
C GLY A 47 4.73 -14.48 -6.07
N VAL A 48 5.58 -13.57 -6.52
CA VAL A 48 5.51 -12.96 -7.86
C VAL A 48 6.84 -13.14 -8.56
N VAL A 49 6.81 -13.68 -9.77
CA VAL A 49 8.01 -13.82 -10.61
C VAL A 49 8.41 -12.43 -11.10
N VAL A 50 9.57 -11.95 -10.67
CA VAL A 50 10.10 -10.60 -10.93
C VAL A 50 11.36 -10.60 -11.79
N GLY A 51 11.85 -11.80 -12.14
CA GLY A 51 12.96 -12.00 -13.06
C GLY A 51 13.12 -13.49 -13.39
N PRO A 52 14.03 -13.87 -14.31
CA PRO A 52 14.32 -15.27 -14.61
C PRO A 52 14.70 -16.03 -13.34
N GLY A 53 13.88 -17.02 -12.95
CA GLY A 53 14.09 -17.79 -11.72
C GLY A 53 14.02 -16.97 -10.43
N LYS A 54 13.54 -15.70 -10.44
CA LYS A 54 13.47 -14.84 -9.24
C LYS A 54 12.02 -14.63 -8.83
N VAL A 55 11.70 -14.97 -7.59
CA VAL A 55 10.36 -14.85 -7.02
C VAL A 55 10.37 -13.97 -5.78
N ALA A 56 9.72 -12.82 -5.84
CA ALA A 56 9.48 -11.96 -4.68
C ALA A 56 8.34 -12.53 -3.82
N THR A 57 8.48 -12.47 -2.50
CA THR A 57 7.48 -12.89 -1.52
C THR A 57 7.71 -12.13 -0.20
N ASN A 58 6.90 -12.38 0.83
CA ASN A 58 7.21 -11.87 2.16
C ASN A 58 8.16 -12.77 2.93
N CYS A 59 9.02 -12.17 3.75
CA CYS A 59 9.93 -12.95 4.59
C CYS A 59 9.18 -13.78 5.63
N HIS A 60 8.08 -13.28 6.23
CA HIS A 60 7.30 -14.07 7.18
C HIS A 60 6.72 -15.37 6.60
N VAL A 61 6.48 -15.44 5.27
CA VAL A 61 6.05 -16.67 4.60
C VAL A 61 7.14 -17.74 4.70
N THR A 62 8.40 -17.32 4.63
CA THR A 62 9.58 -18.20 4.54
C THR A 62 10.40 -18.31 5.81
N ARG A 63 10.10 -17.49 6.84
CA ARG A 63 10.91 -17.26 8.04
C ARG A 63 11.35 -18.53 8.78
N GLU A 64 10.49 -19.54 8.84
CA GLU A 64 10.78 -20.82 9.51
C GLU A 64 11.16 -21.95 8.54
N GLY A 65 11.26 -21.63 7.25
CA GLY A 65 11.47 -22.58 6.17
C GLY A 65 12.87 -23.16 6.15
N ARG A 66 13.00 -24.47 6.33
CA ARG A 66 14.25 -25.19 6.03
C ARG A 66 14.39 -25.53 4.56
N THR A 67 13.26 -25.76 3.91
CA THR A 67 13.16 -25.92 2.46
C THR A 67 11.99 -25.08 1.98
N ILE A 68 12.18 -24.42 0.84
CA ILE A 68 11.16 -23.56 0.23
C ILE A 68 10.91 -24.08 -1.17
N HIS A 69 9.64 -24.26 -1.51
CA HIS A 69 9.20 -24.64 -2.85
C HIS A 69 8.29 -23.56 -3.43
N VAL A 70 8.48 -23.28 -4.71
CA VAL A 70 7.53 -22.53 -5.51
C VAL A 70 6.65 -23.50 -6.27
N VAL A 71 5.34 -23.26 -6.25
CA VAL A 71 4.35 -24.12 -6.89
C VAL A 71 3.57 -23.34 -7.94
N ARG A 72 3.53 -23.90 -9.15
CA ARG A 72 2.85 -23.33 -10.33
C ARG A 72 2.34 -24.46 -11.21
N GLY A 73 1.07 -24.38 -11.63
CA GLY A 73 0.47 -25.41 -12.50
C GLY A 73 0.50 -26.83 -11.92
N GLY A 74 0.53 -26.97 -10.58
CA GLY A 74 0.64 -28.26 -9.89
C GLY A 74 2.07 -28.83 -9.78
N GLN A 75 3.05 -28.24 -10.46
CA GLN A 75 4.46 -28.61 -10.34
C GLN A 75 5.13 -27.81 -9.22
N ARG A 76 6.18 -28.38 -8.62
CA ARG A 76 6.92 -27.83 -7.47
C ARG A 76 8.40 -27.70 -7.85
N TRP A 77 8.97 -26.53 -7.62
CA TRP A 77 10.39 -26.24 -7.85
C TRP A 77 11.06 -25.81 -6.54
N PRO A 78 12.23 -26.36 -6.20
CA PRO A 78 12.95 -25.95 -5.01
C PRO A 78 13.60 -24.58 -5.22
N ALA A 79 13.54 -23.73 -4.19
CA ALA A 79 14.40 -22.56 -4.11
C ALA A 79 15.76 -22.96 -3.56
N ASP A 80 16.85 -22.51 -4.18
CA ASP A 80 18.22 -22.77 -3.74
C ASP A 80 18.88 -21.57 -3.05
N GLY A 81 18.34 -20.37 -3.28
CA GLY A 81 18.79 -19.13 -2.71
C GLY A 81 17.65 -18.25 -2.19
N GLN A 82 17.98 -17.41 -1.22
CA GLN A 82 17.12 -16.42 -0.61
C GLN A 82 17.93 -15.16 -0.31
N ALA A 83 17.47 -14.03 -0.81
CA ALA A 83 17.83 -12.70 -0.33
C ALA A 83 16.68 -12.21 0.56
N SER A 84 17.00 -11.55 1.67
CA SER A 84 16.01 -11.17 2.69
C SER A 84 16.23 -9.76 3.20
N ASP A 85 15.14 -9.01 3.29
CA ASP A 85 14.99 -7.78 4.04
C ASP A 85 13.91 -7.99 5.12
N PRO A 86 14.30 -8.43 6.33
CA PRO A 86 13.35 -8.70 7.40
C PRO A 86 12.58 -7.46 7.85
N HIS A 87 13.19 -6.28 7.82
CA HIS A 87 12.58 -5.02 8.26
C HIS A 87 11.38 -4.66 7.38
N HIS A 88 11.54 -4.69 6.05
CA HIS A 88 10.45 -4.43 5.09
C HIS A 88 9.56 -5.65 4.82
N ASP A 89 9.87 -6.80 5.44
CA ASP A 89 9.20 -8.09 5.23
C ASP A 89 9.23 -8.58 3.77
N LEU A 90 10.35 -8.38 3.07
CA LEU A 90 10.51 -8.73 1.66
C LEU A 90 11.64 -9.70 1.44
N CYS A 91 11.35 -10.79 0.73
CA CYS A 91 12.31 -11.82 0.40
C CYS A 91 12.26 -12.11 -1.12
N VAL A 92 13.42 -12.34 -1.73
CA VAL A 92 13.55 -12.81 -3.11
C VAL A 92 14.15 -14.21 -3.10
N LEU A 93 13.44 -15.15 -3.71
CA LEU A 93 13.86 -16.54 -3.86
C LEU A 93 14.51 -16.75 -5.22
N SER A 94 15.64 -17.47 -5.24
CA SER A 94 16.25 -18.03 -6.44
C SER A 94 15.69 -19.43 -6.68
N VAL A 95 15.11 -19.64 -7.86
CA VAL A 95 14.43 -20.85 -8.31
C VAL A 95 14.85 -21.15 -9.76
N PRO A 96 16.09 -21.61 -10.01
CA PRO A 96 16.69 -21.60 -11.35
C PRO A 96 15.93 -22.38 -12.42
N LEU A 97 15.22 -23.44 -12.01
CA LEU A 97 14.47 -24.33 -12.91
C LEU A 97 13.02 -23.87 -13.16
N LEU A 98 12.60 -22.75 -12.59
CA LEU A 98 11.25 -22.21 -12.77
C LEU A 98 11.14 -21.44 -14.09
N GLU A 99 10.39 -22.00 -15.04
CA GLU A 99 10.01 -21.32 -16.27
C GLU A 99 8.66 -20.60 -16.09
N ALA A 100 8.74 -19.29 -15.84
CA ALA A 100 7.57 -18.43 -15.72
C ALA A 100 7.89 -17.00 -16.21
N PRO A 101 6.92 -16.29 -16.82
CA PRO A 101 7.12 -14.92 -17.25
C PRO A 101 7.29 -14.00 -16.03
N ALA A 102 8.30 -13.14 -16.07
CA ALA A 102 8.45 -12.07 -15.08
C ALA A 102 7.47 -10.92 -15.35
N VAL A 103 6.92 -10.36 -14.29
CA VAL A 103 6.12 -9.12 -14.39
C VAL A 103 7.04 -7.90 -14.42
N PRO A 104 6.71 -6.85 -15.18
CA PRO A 104 7.42 -5.58 -15.08
C PRO A 104 7.18 -4.95 -13.70
N LEU A 105 8.22 -4.35 -13.12
CA LEU A 105 8.08 -3.49 -11.94
C LEU A 105 7.51 -2.14 -12.35
N GLY A 106 6.59 -1.64 -11.55
CA GLY A 106 6.00 -0.31 -11.66
C GLY A 106 6.77 0.70 -10.82
N ASP A 107 6.08 1.80 -10.51
CA ASP A 107 6.60 2.88 -9.69
C ASP A 107 5.52 3.24 -8.65
N THR A 108 5.82 2.98 -7.38
CA THR A 108 4.93 3.28 -6.26
C THR A 108 4.71 4.78 -6.12
N HIS A 109 5.72 5.60 -6.43
CA HIS A 109 5.66 7.04 -6.28
C HIS A 109 4.70 7.70 -7.27
N ALA A 110 4.47 7.05 -8.41
CA ALA A 110 3.52 7.49 -9.42
C ALA A 110 2.07 7.18 -9.05
N LEU A 111 1.82 6.25 -8.11
CA LEU A 111 0.46 5.89 -7.71
C LEU A 111 -0.23 7.06 -7.03
N GLN A 112 -1.47 7.30 -7.43
CA GLN A 112 -2.31 8.26 -6.75
C GLN A 112 -3.37 7.54 -5.92
N PRO A 113 -3.82 8.10 -4.78
CA PRO A 113 -5.07 7.68 -4.16
C PRO A 113 -6.19 7.57 -5.21
N GLY A 114 -7.20 6.75 -4.98
CA GLY A 114 -8.30 6.50 -5.92
C GLY A 114 -7.92 5.79 -7.23
N GLU A 115 -6.63 5.66 -7.56
CA GLU A 115 -6.17 4.91 -8.73
C GLU A 115 -6.50 3.42 -8.57
N ARG A 116 -6.92 2.79 -9.67
CA ARG A 116 -7.31 1.38 -9.67
C ARG A 116 -6.09 0.49 -9.58
N VAL A 117 -6.17 -0.48 -8.67
CA VAL A 117 -5.14 -1.51 -8.49
C VAL A 117 -5.80 -2.87 -8.30
N SER A 118 -5.10 -3.92 -8.70
CA SER A 118 -5.55 -5.31 -8.60
C SER A 118 -4.60 -6.10 -7.71
N ALA A 119 -5.12 -6.72 -6.66
CA ALA A 119 -4.39 -7.65 -5.83
C ALA A 119 -4.60 -9.07 -6.36
N VAL A 120 -3.51 -9.82 -6.53
CA VAL A 120 -3.53 -11.20 -7.03
C VAL A 120 -2.63 -12.08 -6.15
N GLY A 121 -3.18 -13.17 -5.63
CA GLY A 121 -2.46 -14.09 -4.73
C GLY A 121 -3.29 -15.32 -4.36
N PHE A 122 -2.68 -16.27 -3.66
CA PHE A 122 -3.27 -17.54 -3.25
C PHE A 122 -3.95 -17.44 -1.86
N THR A 123 -5.06 -16.72 -1.75
CA THR A 123 -5.82 -16.65 -0.48
C THR A 123 -6.30 -18.05 -0.06
N GLY A 124 -6.17 -18.39 1.22
CA GLY A 124 -6.53 -19.70 1.77
C GLY A 124 -5.63 -20.86 1.31
N GLY A 125 -4.59 -20.59 0.52
CA GLY A 125 -3.61 -21.59 0.08
C GLY A 125 -4.10 -22.57 -0.99
N MET A 126 -5.35 -22.49 -1.45
CA MET A 126 -5.95 -23.46 -2.38
C MET A 126 -6.04 -22.99 -3.83
N GLY A 127 -6.24 -21.69 -4.06
CA GLY A 127 -6.46 -21.17 -5.41
C GLY A 127 -6.07 -19.70 -5.55
N LEU A 128 -5.69 -19.34 -6.77
CA LEU A 128 -5.42 -17.95 -7.12
C LEU A 128 -6.72 -17.14 -6.99
N GLN A 129 -6.65 -16.00 -6.30
CA GLN A 129 -7.73 -15.05 -6.18
C GLN A 129 -7.29 -13.69 -6.72
N HIS A 130 -8.28 -12.95 -7.17
CA HIS A 130 -8.15 -11.57 -7.62
C HIS A 130 -9.12 -10.70 -6.84
N SER A 131 -8.62 -9.57 -6.36
CA SER A 131 -9.40 -8.53 -5.69
C SER A 131 -9.13 -7.22 -6.42
N ALA A 132 -10.18 -6.63 -7.00
CA ALA A 132 -10.11 -5.30 -7.60
C ALA A 132 -10.34 -4.24 -6.53
N GLY A 133 -9.59 -3.14 -6.59
CA GLY A 133 -9.66 -2.09 -5.59
C GLY A 133 -9.03 -0.80 -6.06
N LYS A 134 -8.77 0.07 -5.10
CA LYS A 134 -8.14 1.36 -5.33
C LYS A 134 -7.10 1.64 -4.26
N VAL A 135 -6.11 2.44 -4.61
CA VAL A 135 -5.18 3.03 -3.64
C VAL A 135 -5.97 3.94 -2.71
N VAL A 136 -5.78 3.79 -1.40
CA VAL A 136 -6.37 4.65 -0.37
C VAL A 136 -5.38 5.75 -0.01
N ALA A 137 -4.15 5.34 0.34
CA ALA A 137 -3.07 6.22 0.71
C ALA A 137 -1.72 5.55 0.41
N ARG A 138 -0.67 6.37 0.41
CA ARG A 138 0.71 5.93 0.46
C ARG A 138 1.33 6.53 1.70
N HIS A 139 2.09 5.72 2.43
CA HIS A 139 2.71 6.12 3.68
C HIS A 139 4.22 6.09 3.52
N ARG A 140 4.88 7.24 3.63
CA ARG A 140 6.35 7.29 3.56
C ARG A 140 6.96 6.42 4.65
N LEU A 141 7.94 5.60 4.27
CA LEU A 141 8.73 4.80 5.18
C LEU A 141 10.11 4.58 4.58
N ASP A 142 11.15 4.95 5.32
CA ASP A 142 12.56 4.83 4.90
C ASP A 142 12.80 5.43 3.51
N SER A 143 13.17 4.59 2.52
CA SER A 143 13.46 5.03 1.15
C SER A 143 12.26 4.99 0.20
N ALA A 144 11.08 4.51 0.63
CA ALA A 144 9.93 4.33 -0.25
C ALA A 144 8.59 4.55 0.49
N GLU A 145 7.55 3.84 0.06
CA GLU A 145 6.19 4.02 0.57
C GLU A 145 5.46 2.68 0.80
N VAL A 146 4.70 2.59 1.88
CA VAL A 146 3.74 1.49 2.09
C VAL A 146 2.41 1.87 1.44
N ILE A 147 1.90 1.00 0.58
CA ILE A 147 0.65 1.24 -0.15
C ILE A 147 -0.52 0.73 0.69
N GLN A 148 -1.44 1.61 1.04
CA GLN A 148 -2.74 1.23 1.59
C GLN A 148 -3.76 1.14 0.45
N SER A 149 -4.56 0.07 0.41
CA SER A 149 -5.57 -0.12 -0.63
C SER A 149 -6.88 -0.70 -0.09
N THR A 150 -7.93 -0.65 -0.89
CA THR A 150 -9.22 -1.30 -0.61
C THR A 150 -9.21 -2.78 -0.99
N ASN A 151 -8.11 -3.30 -1.54
CA ASN A 151 -8.03 -4.67 -2.04
C ASN A 151 -8.02 -5.65 -0.88
N TRP A 152 -9.15 -6.34 -0.69
CA TRP A 152 -9.23 -7.35 0.35
C TRP A 152 -8.32 -8.54 0.05
N PHE A 153 -7.69 -9.09 1.09
CA PHE A 153 -7.01 -10.38 1.05
C PHE A 153 -7.04 -11.09 2.41
N ASN A 154 -6.84 -12.41 2.40
CA ASN A 154 -6.81 -13.27 3.57
C ASN A 154 -5.48 -14.04 3.66
N SER A 155 -5.30 -14.81 4.75
CA SER A 155 -4.13 -15.68 4.95
C SER A 155 -3.81 -16.48 3.68
N GLY A 156 -2.53 -16.60 3.32
CA GLY A 156 -2.07 -17.23 2.07
C GLY A 156 -1.84 -16.26 0.91
N ALA A 157 -2.47 -15.08 0.90
CA ALA A 157 -2.19 -14.05 -0.10
C ALA A 157 -0.89 -13.27 0.14
N SER A 158 -0.33 -13.33 1.36
CA SER A 158 0.95 -12.71 1.70
C SER A 158 2.04 -13.13 0.71
N GLY A 159 2.76 -12.16 0.16
CA GLY A 159 3.75 -12.33 -0.90
C GLY A 159 3.18 -12.26 -2.31
N GLY A 160 1.85 -12.10 -2.45
CA GLY A 160 1.18 -11.88 -3.73
C GLY A 160 1.43 -10.46 -4.25
N GLY A 161 0.96 -10.17 -5.46
CA GLY A 161 1.23 -8.88 -6.10
C GLY A 161 0.04 -7.91 -6.04
N LEU A 162 0.35 -6.63 -5.84
CA LEU A 162 -0.52 -5.50 -6.14
C LEU A 162 -0.08 -4.90 -7.48
N PHE A 163 -0.99 -4.82 -8.44
CA PHE A 163 -0.70 -4.42 -9.82
C PHE A 163 -1.46 -3.14 -10.20
N ASP A 164 -0.78 -2.24 -10.92
CA ASP A 164 -1.43 -1.09 -11.54
C ASP A 164 -2.28 -1.50 -12.76
N GLY A 165 -3.03 -0.56 -13.35
CA GLY A 165 -3.86 -0.86 -14.52
C GLY A 165 -3.06 -1.18 -15.80
N SER A 166 -1.74 -1.02 -15.79
CA SER A 166 -0.81 -1.50 -16.84
C SER A 166 -0.24 -2.88 -16.54
N GLN A 167 -0.72 -3.57 -15.49
CA GLN A 167 -0.23 -4.87 -14.99
C GLN A 167 1.24 -4.85 -14.55
N ARG A 168 1.76 -3.68 -14.18
CA ARG A 168 3.07 -3.58 -13.53
C ARG A 168 2.91 -3.82 -12.04
N LEU A 169 3.84 -4.56 -11.45
CA LEU A 169 3.87 -4.81 -10.01
C LEU A 169 4.25 -3.53 -9.29
N VAL A 170 3.38 -3.03 -8.43
CA VAL A 170 3.62 -1.81 -7.63
C VAL A 170 3.77 -2.11 -6.14
N GLY A 171 3.33 -3.28 -5.67
CA GLY A 171 3.63 -3.70 -4.31
C GLY A 171 3.47 -5.20 -4.08
N ILE A 172 3.98 -5.68 -2.96
CA ILE A 172 3.82 -7.03 -2.46
C ILE A 172 2.78 -7.01 -1.33
N LEU A 173 1.72 -7.81 -1.44
CA LEU A 173 0.67 -7.90 -0.41
C LEU A 173 1.29 -8.43 0.88
N THR A 174 1.28 -7.64 1.96
CA THR A 174 2.06 -7.95 3.17
C THR A 174 1.18 -8.20 4.40
N PHE A 175 0.43 -7.19 4.84
CA PHE A 175 -0.29 -7.26 6.12
C PHE A 175 -1.64 -6.54 6.08
N ARG A 176 -2.46 -6.83 7.09
CA ARG A 176 -3.75 -6.16 7.30
C ARG A 176 -3.90 -5.76 8.75
N LEU A 177 -4.41 -4.55 8.99
CA LEU A 177 -4.86 -4.15 10.32
C LEU A 177 -6.31 -4.59 10.52
N ARG A 178 -6.57 -5.29 11.63
CA ARG A 178 -7.92 -5.73 12.01
C ARG A 178 -8.65 -4.58 12.73
N GLY A 179 -9.94 -4.41 12.42
CA GLY A 179 -10.83 -3.37 12.96
C GLY A 179 -12.22 -3.47 12.33
N SER A 180 -13.10 -2.50 12.62
CA SER A 180 -14.44 -2.40 12.02
C SER A 180 -14.39 -2.26 10.49
N HIS A 181 -13.32 -1.66 9.97
CA HIS A 181 -12.94 -1.68 8.56
C HIS A 181 -11.50 -2.20 8.45
N ALA A 182 -11.27 -3.23 7.64
CA ALA A 182 -9.93 -3.78 7.46
C ALA A 182 -9.11 -2.87 6.53
N HIS A 183 -7.92 -2.50 6.98
CA HIS A 183 -6.95 -1.79 6.15
C HIS A 183 -5.93 -2.78 5.60
N TYR A 184 -5.70 -2.74 4.28
CA TYR A 184 -4.83 -3.67 3.57
C TYR A 184 -3.59 -2.96 3.05
N TYR A 185 -2.42 -3.52 3.34
CA TYR A 185 -1.14 -2.89 3.06
C TYR A 185 -0.25 -3.78 2.19
N ALA A 186 0.44 -3.13 1.25
CA ALA A 186 1.45 -3.74 0.42
C ALA A 186 2.80 -3.02 0.60
N ALA A 187 3.87 -3.80 0.72
CA ALA A 187 5.24 -3.30 0.71
C ALA A 187 5.63 -2.86 -0.71
N SER A 188 6.40 -1.78 -0.82
CA SER A 188 6.75 -1.18 -2.10
C SER A 188 7.71 -2.07 -2.91
N VAL A 189 7.63 -1.98 -4.24
CA VAL A 189 8.55 -2.71 -5.13
C VAL A 189 9.95 -2.13 -5.16
N GLU A 190 10.13 -0.87 -4.79
CA GLU A 190 11.42 -0.19 -4.72
C GLU A 190 12.37 -0.89 -3.74
N TRP A 191 11.84 -1.47 -2.65
CA TRP A 191 12.61 -2.27 -1.68
C TRP A 191 13.07 -3.63 -2.21
N LEU A 192 12.55 -4.11 -3.34
CA LEU A 192 13.04 -5.35 -3.96
C LEU A 192 14.39 -5.15 -4.65
N GLN A 193 14.72 -3.92 -5.08
CA GLN A 193 15.90 -3.66 -5.90
C GLN A 193 17.22 -4.20 -5.31
N PRO A 194 17.57 -3.97 -4.03
CA PRO A 194 18.79 -4.56 -3.45
C PRO A 194 18.74 -6.09 -3.35
N LEU A 195 17.56 -6.69 -3.25
CA LEU A 195 17.37 -8.13 -3.14
C LEU A 195 17.44 -8.86 -4.49
N LEU A 196 17.33 -8.12 -5.60
CA LEU A 196 17.45 -8.67 -6.95
C LEU A 196 18.90 -8.86 -7.38
N ASP A 197 19.89 -8.38 -6.63
CA ASP A 197 21.30 -8.68 -6.89
C ASP A 197 21.62 -10.13 -6.51
N ASP A 198 22.29 -10.88 -7.40
CA ASP A 198 22.73 -12.25 -7.12
C ASP A 198 23.71 -12.30 -5.94
N GLY A 199 24.46 -11.21 -5.71
CA GLY A 199 25.34 -11.07 -4.54
C GLY A 199 24.59 -11.00 -3.20
N ALA A 200 23.29 -10.71 -3.20
CA ALA A 200 22.44 -10.71 -2.00
C ALA A 200 21.93 -12.11 -1.63
N LEU A 201 21.96 -13.08 -2.56
CA LEU A 201 21.44 -14.42 -2.34
C LEU A 201 22.30 -15.21 -1.36
N ARG A 202 21.65 -15.91 -0.43
CA ARG A 202 22.24 -16.89 0.49
C ARG A 202 21.49 -18.19 0.37
N SER A 203 22.11 -19.31 0.74
CA SER A 203 21.39 -20.60 0.77
C SER A 203 20.15 -20.51 1.66
N VAL A 204 19.07 -21.14 1.22
CA VAL A 204 17.81 -21.18 1.99
C VAL A 204 18.05 -21.74 3.39
N GLN A 205 17.70 -20.94 4.40
CA GLN A 205 17.79 -21.27 5.82
C GLN A 205 16.69 -20.52 6.58
N PRO A 206 16.24 -21.01 7.75
CA PRO A 206 15.36 -20.24 8.61
C PRO A 206 15.97 -18.88 8.97
N LEU A 207 15.16 -17.82 8.95
CA LEU A 207 15.55 -16.44 9.26
C LEU A 207 15.57 -16.19 10.78
N THR A 208 16.03 -17.17 11.57
CA THR A 208 16.04 -17.11 13.04
C THR A 208 16.92 -15.97 13.55
N GLY A 209 16.42 -15.21 14.52
CA GLY A 209 17.15 -14.07 15.10
C GLY A 209 17.08 -12.78 14.27
N SER A 210 16.37 -12.79 13.15
CA SER A 210 16.06 -11.57 12.41
C SER A 210 15.13 -10.66 13.20
N GLU A 211 15.27 -9.35 12.98
CA GLU A 211 14.33 -8.36 13.50
C GLU A 211 12.90 -8.64 13.00
N ALA A 212 11.91 -8.28 13.81
CA ALA A 212 10.52 -8.28 13.36
C ALA A 212 10.33 -7.22 12.26
N PRO A 213 9.47 -7.47 11.26
CA PRO A 213 9.18 -6.44 10.28
C PRO A 213 8.51 -5.23 10.93
N PHE A 214 8.65 -4.05 10.32
CA PHE A 214 8.18 -2.77 10.88
C PHE A 214 6.73 -2.78 11.37
N TRP A 215 5.88 -3.64 10.77
CA TRP A 215 4.45 -3.75 11.07
C TRP A 215 4.12 -4.78 12.17
N GLU A 216 5.06 -5.67 12.53
CA GLU A 216 4.94 -6.60 13.67
C GLU A 216 5.61 -6.06 14.96
N GLN A 217 6.31 -4.92 14.87
CA GLN A 217 6.96 -4.28 16.01
C GLN A 217 5.95 -3.87 17.11
N PRO A 218 6.38 -3.74 18.37
CA PRO A 218 5.59 -3.11 19.41
C PRO A 218 5.15 -1.70 19.00
N LEU A 219 3.96 -1.27 19.43
CA LEU A 219 3.35 -0.01 18.97
C LEU A 219 4.28 1.22 19.03
N PRO A 220 5.08 1.45 20.11
CA PRO A 220 5.97 2.61 20.16
C PRO A 220 7.06 2.62 19.07
N ASP A 221 7.43 1.43 18.58
CA ASP A 221 8.51 1.21 17.60
C ASP A 221 7.96 1.07 16.16
N GLN A 222 6.63 1.04 15.98
CA GLN A 222 6.02 1.03 14.66
C GLN A 222 6.16 2.40 13.98
N PRO A 223 6.15 2.47 12.63
CA PRO A 223 6.06 3.72 11.90
C PRO A 223 4.89 4.61 12.33
N ARG A 224 5.07 5.94 12.28
CA ARG A 224 4.10 6.94 12.72
C ARG A 224 2.71 6.73 12.12
N PHE A 225 2.61 6.35 10.85
CA PHE A 225 1.32 6.11 10.20
C PHE A 225 0.57 4.89 10.77
N LEU A 226 1.27 3.85 11.24
CA LEU A 226 0.65 2.70 11.89
C LEU A 226 0.22 3.04 13.31
N GLN A 227 1.06 3.77 14.05
CA GLN A 227 0.66 4.31 15.35
C GLN A 227 -0.61 5.17 15.24
N ALA A 228 -0.65 6.05 14.24
CA ALA A 228 -1.81 6.89 13.96
C ALA A 228 -3.07 6.07 13.66
N ALA A 229 -2.96 5.05 12.80
CA ALA A 229 -4.09 4.16 12.49
C ALA A 229 -4.61 3.40 13.73
N VAL A 230 -3.71 3.01 14.65
CA VAL A 230 -4.10 2.37 15.92
C VAL A 230 -4.81 3.36 16.84
N TYR A 231 -4.27 4.56 17.05
CA TYR A 231 -4.90 5.58 17.89
C TYR A 231 -6.24 6.06 17.33
N GLU A 232 -6.37 6.23 16.01
CA GLU A 232 -7.64 6.56 15.36
C GLU A 232 -8.69 5.47 15.60
N ARG A 233 -8.33 4.19 15.38
CA ARG A 233 -9.23 3.05 15.61
C ARG A 233 -9.70 2.98 17.06
N GLU A 234 -8.82 3.26 18.00
CA GLU A 234 -9.09 3.22 19.44
C GLU A 234 -9.70 4.54 19.97
N GLN A 235 -9.95 5.52 19.09
CA GLN A 235 -10.48 6.84 19.44
C GLN A 235 -9.64 7.58 20.50
N ARG A 236 -8.33 7.32 20.50
CA ARG A 236 -7.35 7.97 21.38
C ARG A 236 -6.93 9.32 20.78
N TRP A 237 -7.88 10.25 20.71
CA TRP A 237 -7.71 11.50 19.94
C TRP A 237 -6.62 12.42 20.49
N GLU A 238 -6.43 12.48 21.81
CA GLU A 238 -5.32 13.25 22.41
C GLU A 238 -3.96 12.65 22.04
N ASP A 239 -3.83 11.32 22.10
CA ASP A 239 -2.59 10.63 21.70
C ASP A 239 -2.33 10.79 20.20
N LEU A 240 -3.39 10.78 19.37
CA LEU A 240 -3.29 11.02 17.93
C LEU A 240 -2.84 12.45 17.60
N ASP A 241 -3.37 13.47 18.28
CA ASP A 241 -2.95 14.87 18.10
C ASP A 241 -1.50 15.07 18.55
N ALA A 242 -1.09 14.46 19.67
CA ALA A 242 0.29 14.51 20.16
C ALA A 242 1.27 13.82 19.20
N LEU A 243 0.92 12.61 18.73
CA LEU A 243 1.70 11.87 17.74
C LEU A 243 1.88 12.66 16.45
N ALA A 244 0.78 13.20 15.92
CA ALA A 244 0.77 13.94 14.67
C ALA A 244 1.51 15.27 14.77
N THR A 245 1.50 15.91 15.94
CA THR A 245 2.30 17.10 16.23
C THR A 245 3.79 16.78 16.16
N ALA A 246 4.25 15.75 16.88
CA ALA A 246 5.66 15.33 16.84
C ALA A 246 6.09 14.91 15.42
N TRP A 247 5.24 14.18 14.71
CA TRP A 247 5.52 13.75 13.33
C TRP A 247 5.63 14.96 12.37
N ALA A 248 4.78 15.97 12.50
CA ALA A 248 4.85 17.19 11.68
C ALA A 248 6.13 18.01 11.93
N GLU A 249 6.71 17.93 13.13
CA GLU A 249 7.98 18.57 13.48
C GLU A 249 9.19 17.81 12.92
N GLU A 250 9.10 16.49 12.81
CA GLU A 250 10.14 15.62 12.26
C GLU A 250 10.27 15.71 10.74
N ASP A 251 9.15 15.69 10.01
CA ASP A 251 9.12 15.84 8.55
C ASP A 251 8.19 16.99 8.13
N THR A 252 8.79 18.17 7.93
CA THR A 252 8.08 19.38 7.49
C THR A 252 7.60 19.33 6.03
N THR A 253 8.03 18.32 5.27
CA THR A 253 7.67 18.14 3.85
C THR A 253 6.52 17.14 3.66
N ASP A 254 6.07 16.50 4.73
CA ASP A 254 4.97 15.55 4.70
C ASP A 254 3.65 16.23 5.10
N ALA A 255 2.66 16.16 4.20
CA ALA A 255 1.33 16.67 4.46
C ALA A 255 0.51 15.72 5.37
N GLN A 256 0.87 14.43 5.43
CA GLN A 256 0.13 13.41 6.16
C GLN A 256 -0.04 13.71 7.66
N PRO A 257 1.00 14.07 8.44
CA PRO A 257 0.83 14.38 9.85
C PRO A 257 -0.16 15.53 10.07
N TRP A 258 -0.18 16.53 9.20
CA TRP A 258 -1.13 17.65 9.29
C TRP A 258 -2.58 17.23 9.05
N VAL A 259 -2.82 16.28 8.14
CA VAL A 259 -4.16 15.68 7.93
C VAL A 259 -4.60 14.90 9.17
N VAL A 260 -3.70 14.08 9.73
CA VAL A 260 -3.97 13.27 10.92
C VAL A 260 -4.24 14.15 12.13
N ARG A 261 -3.43 15.21 12.32
CA ARG A 261 -3.60 16.22 13.37
C ARG A 261 -4.93 16.95 13.23
N GLY A 262 -5.27 17.36 12.01
CA GLY A 262 -6.56 17.98 11.69
C GLY A 262 -7.74 17.08 12.07
N LEU A 263 -7.69 15.79 11.72
CA LEU A 263 -8.69 14.80 12.14
C LEU A 263 -8.82 14.75 13.68
N ALA A 264 -7.71 14.54 14.39
CA ALA A 264 -7.73 14.42 15.85
C ALA A 264 -8.34 15.66 16.51
N GLN A 265 -7.98 16.84 16.02
CA GLN A 265 -8.49 18.12 16.52
C GLN A 265 -9.97 18.33 16.20
N GLN A 266 -10.48 17.82 15.08
CA GLN A 266 -11.93 17.84 14.78
C GLN A 266 -12.70 17.00 15.80
N GLU A 267 -12.23 15.78 16.08
CA GLU A 267 -12.87 14.87 17.05
C GLU A 267 -12.80 15.41 18.49
N LEU A 268 -11.76 16.18 18.82
CA LEU A 268 -11.62 16.90 20.09
C LEU A 268 -12.41 18.22 20.15
N GLY A 269 -13.10 18.62 19.08
CA GLY A 269 -13.81 19.91 19.01
C GLY A 269 -12.92 21.15 18.96
N ARG A 270 -11.62 20.98 18.68
CA ARG A 270 -10.61 22.06 18.56
C ARG A 270 -10.65 22.70 17.17
N TRP A 271 -11.80 23.24 16.77
CA TRP A 271 -12.07 23.64 15.38
C TRP A 271 -11.07 24.62 14.76
N PRO A 272 -10.62 25.69 15.44
CA PRO A 272 -9.64 26.60 14.86
C PRO A 272 -8.28 25.94 14.60
N ALA A 273 -7.84 25.07 15.52
CA ALA A 273 -6.61 24.31 15.35
C ALA A 273 -6.73 23.30 14.20
N ALA A 274 -7.86 22.59 14.14
CA ALA A 274 -8.14 21.64 13.07
C ALA A 274 -8.08 22.29 11.69
N GLN A 275 -8.70 23.47 11.54
CA GLN A 275 -8.65 24.23 10.29
C GLN A 275 -7.20 24.59 9.93
N ALA A 276 -6.42 25.14 10.88
CA ALA A 276 -5.03 25.51 10.64
C ALA A 276 -4.18 24.30 10.21
N SER A 277 -4.37 23.15 10.85
CA SER A 277 -3.67 21.91 10.48
C SER A 277 -4.02 21.47 9.06
N LEU A 278 -5.30 21.49 8.67
CA LEU A 278 -5.74 21.08 7.33
C LEU A 278 -5.30 22.07 6.24
N GLU A 279 -5.26 23.37 6.55
CA GLU A 279 -4.71 24.39 5.65
C GLU A 279 -3.21 24.19 5.44
N GLN A 280 -2.46 23.84 6.49
CA GLN A 280 -1.04 23.51 6.39
C GLN A 280 -0.81 22.25 5.54
N ALA A 281 -1.65 21.22 5.69
CA ALA A 281 -1.61 20.04 4.82
C ALA A 281 -1.81 20.42 3.35
N LEU A 282 -2.73 21.34 3.03
CA LEU A 282 -2.98 21.82 1.67
C LEU A 282 -1.89 22.78 1.15
N ALA A 283 -1.14 23.43 2.04
CA ALA A 283 0.01 24.24 1.65
C ALA A 283 1.18 23.35 1.19
N ILE A 284 1.39 22.21 1.86
CA ILE A 284 2.40 21.21 1.50
C ILE A 284 1.95 20.40 0.27
N GLU A 285 0.72 19.89 0.29
CA GLU A 285 0.14 19.08 -0.78
C GLU A 285 -1.22 19.67 -1.22
N PRO A 286 -1.24 20.59 -2.20
CA PRO A 286 -2.48 21.23 -2.67
C PRO A 286 -3.52 20.27 -3.26
N ALA A 287 -3.10 19.07 -3.64
CA ALA A 287 -3.96 18.01 -4.16
C ALA A 287 -4.38 16.98 -3.09
N SER A 288 -4.05 17.20 -1.81
CA SER A 288 -4.39 16.28 -0.71
C SER A 288 -5.90 16.16 -0.56
N ARG A 289 -6.44 15.02 -1.01
CA ARG A 289 -7.89 14.78 -1.07
C ARG A 289 -8.51 14.67 0.31
N SER A 290 -7.79 14.03 1.24
CA SER A 290 -8.20 13.91 2.63
C SER A 290 -8.26 15.29 3.31
N ALA A 291 -7.28 16.17 3.06
CA ALA A 291 -7.30 17.53 3.57
C ALA A 291 -8.45 18.35 2.98
N LEU A 292 -8.66 18.26 1.65
CA LEU A 292 -9.77 18.92 0.95
C LEU A 292 -11.14 18.49 1.50
N LEU A 293 -11.37 17.19 1.65
CA LEU A 293 -12.61 16.64 2.18
C LEU A 293 -12.84 17.13 3.62
N ARG A 294 -11.86 16.93 4.51
CA ARG A 294 -11.99 17.28 5.93
C ARG A 294 -12.21 18.77 6.15
N LEU A 295 -11.48 19.62 5.44
CA LEU A 295 -11.64 21.08 5.54
C LEU A 295 -13.00 21.51 4.94
N GLY A 296 -13.43 20.87 3.85
CA GLY A 296 -14.75 21.10 3.25
C GLY A 296 -15.88 20.75 4.22
N LEU A 297 -15.81 19.58 4.87
CA LEU A 297 -16.77 19.15 5.88
C LEU A 297 -16.77 20.10 7.08
N LEU A 298 -15.60 20.57 7.53
CA LEU A 298 -15.48 21.57 8.59
C LEU A 298 -16.16 22.88 8.22
N HIS A 299 -15.94 23.39 7.01
CA HIS A 299 -16.59 24.61 6.52
C HIS A 299 -18.12 24.44 6.40
N ALA A 300 -18.59 23.34 5.83
CA ALA A 300 -20.02 23.03 5.75
C ALA A 300 -20.64 22.95 7.15
N ALA A 301 -19.94 22.33 8.10
CA ALA A 301 -20.40 22.20 9.48
C ALA A 301 -20.57 23.55 10.20
N GLN A 302 -19.82 24.56 9.79
CA GLN A 302 -19.83 25.91 10.33
C GLN A 302 -20.70 26.89 9.50
N GLY A 303 -21.46 26.39 8.52
CA GLY A 303 -22.30 27.22 7.66
C GLY A 303 -21.54 28.05 6.62
N ARG A 304 -20.23 27.82 6.45
CA ARG A 304 -19.39 28.48 5.44
C ARG A 304 -19.51 27.76 4.09
N ILE A 305 -20.72 27.80 3.52
CA ILE A 305 -21.10 27.02 2.34
C ILE A 305 -20.26 27.39 1.12
N ASP A 306 -19.92 28.66 0.91
CA ASP A 306 -19.10 29.08 -0.23
C ASP A 306 -17.67 28.52 -0.17
N SER A 307 -17.06 28.55 1.03
CA SER A 307 -15.75 27.95 1.26
C SER A 307 -15.79 26.42 1.05
N ALA A 308 -16.84 25.75 1.53
CA ALA A 308 -17.03 24.32 1.31
C ALA A 308 -17.19 23.99 -0.19
N ARG A 309 -17.97 24.79 -0.93
CA ARG A 309 -18.20 24.61 -2.37
C ARG A 309 -16.91 24.82 -3.19
N ALA A 310 -16.06 25.76 -2.79
CA ALA A 310 -14.75 25.95 -3.43
C ALA A 310 -13.85 24.70 -3.29
N LEU A 311 -13.85 24.06 -2.11
CA LEU A 311 -13.12 22.82 -1.87
C LEU A 311 -13.75 21.64 -2.62
N LEU A 312 -15.08 21.57 -2.71
CA LEU A 312 -15.79 20.58 -3.52
C LEU A 312 -15.37 20.63 -4.99
N LEU A 313 -15.27 21.82 -5.60
CA LEU A 313 -14.84 21.97 -7.00
C LEU A 313 -13.38 21.50 -7.22
N ARG A 314 -12.52 21.64 -6.22
CA ARG A 314 -11.16 21.06 -6.26
C ARG A 314 -11.25 19.54 -6.16
N LEU A 315 -12.03 19.01 -5.22
CA LEU A 315 -12.17 17.58 -4.99
C LEU A 315 -12.82 16.85 -6.17
N GLN A 316 -13.78 17.45 -6.88
CA GLN A 316 -14.40 16.89 -8.09
C GLN A 316 -13.41 16.58 -9.20
N ARG A 317 -12.33 17.36 -9.31
CA ARG A 317 -11.26 17.13 -10.29
C ARG A 317 -10.30 16.01 -9.89
N LEU A 318 -10.32 15.59 -8.63
CA LEU A 318 -9.36 14.65 -8.06
C LEU A 318 -9.99 13.31 -7.67
N HIS A 319 -11.21 13.32 -7.13
CA HIS A 319 -11.88 12.15 -6.59
C HIS A 319 -13.40 12.32 -6.55
N SER A 320 -14.11 11.66 -7.47
CA SER A 320 -15.57 11.78 -7.60
C SER A 320 -16.35 11.31 -6.37
N GLU A 321 -15.94 10.21 -5.70
CA GLU A 321 -16.68 9.68 -4.55
C GLU A 321 -16.58 10.59 -3.32
N LEU A 322 -15.38 11.05 -2.94
CA LEU A 322 -15.20 12.02 -1.85
C LEU A 322 -15.87 13.36 -2.17
N ALA A 323 -15.88 13.78 -3.43
CA ALA A 323 -16.64 14.95 -3.85
C ALA A 323 -18.15 14.76 -3.64
N ALA A 324 -18.69 13.58 -3.95
CA ALA A 324 -20.11 13.28 -3.69
C ALA A 324 -20.42 13.28 -2.18
N GLU A 325 -19.49 12.82 -1.35
CA GLU A 325 -19.62 12.90 0.12
C GLU A 325 -19.73 14.34 0.62
N LEU A 326 -18.78 15.19 0.22
CA LEU A 326 -18.82 16.61 0.57
C LEU A 326 -20.06 17.31 0.01
N GLY A 327 -20.49 16.97 -1.21
CA GLY A 327 -21.71 17.49 -1.83
C GLY A 327 -22.95 17.23 -0.96
N ARG A 328 -23.14 15.99 -0.49
CA ARG A 328 -24.26 15.65 0.41
C ARG A 328 -24.21 16.44 1.73
N ALA A 329 -23.02 16.65 2.29
CA ALA A 329 -22.88 17.41 3.53
C ALA A 329 -23.21 18.90 3.35
N ILE A 330 -22.98 19.46 2.16
CA ILE A 330 -23.35 20.83 1.80
C ILE A 330 -24.87 20.96 1.57
N GLU A 331 -25.49 19.97 0.90
CA GLU A 331 -26.93 19.99 0.58
C GLU A 331 -27.84 19.77 1.79
N GLY A 332 -27.35 19.07 2.83
CA GLY A 332 -28.10 18.82 4.06
C GLY A 332 -28.10 19.98 5.07
N ARG A 333 -27.59 21.16 4.70
CA ARG A 333 -27.40 22.35 5.54
C ARG A 333 -28.17 23.53 4.95
#